data_AF-A0A7L3MM97-F1
#
_entry.id   AF-A0A7L3MM97-F1
#
_cell.length_a   1.000
_cell.length_b   1.000
_cell.length_c   1.000
_cell.angle_alpha   90.00
_cell.angle_beta   90.00
_cell.angle_gamma   90.00
#
_symmetry.space_group_name_H-M   'P 1'
#
loop_
_entity.id
_entity.type
_entity.pdbx_description
1 polymer ?
#
loop_
_entity_poly.entity_id
_entity_poly.type
_entity_poly.pdbx_seq_one_letter_code
_entity_poly.pdbx_strand_id
1 'polypeptide(L)'
;GAAVPEVPEAERLFLREHPLLSPAGPGKVRCRLTGHELPCRLSELQAYTSGKKYQRLIKAAREFDYGTFEPHIVPSTKNLHQLFCKLTLRHINKLPEHVLRHVQGKRYQKALKTYEECQREGVEYVPACLRQKKQRARHPDDQTNGSRQPHRKEEFWEP
;
A
#
# COMPACT_ATOMS: atom_id res chain seq x y z
N GLY A 1 -10.22 25.11 -29.08
CA GLY A 1 -10.33 24.61 -27.69
C GLY A 1 -10.45 23.11 -27.76
N ALA A 2 -9.61 22.37 -27.04
CA ALA A 2 -9.72 20.91 -27.01
C ALA A 2 -10.95 20.53 -26.17
N ALA A 3 -11.90 19.81 -26.79
CA ALA A 3 -13.03 19.24 -26.09
C ALA A 3 -12.52 18.29 -25.02
N VAL A 4 -12.89 18.54 -23.75
CA VAL A 4 -12.66 17.57 -22.68
C VAL A 4 -13.49 16.34 -23.06
N PRO A 5 -12.89 15.14 -23.18
CA PRO A 5 -13.67 13.94 -23.49
C PRO A 5 -14.61 13.70 -22.31
N GLU A 6 -15.89 14.04 -22.50
CA GLU A 6 -16.91 13.79 -21.51
C GLU A 6 -17.07 12.27 -21.34
N VAL A 7 -17.02 11.82 -20.09
CA VAL A 7 -17.26 10.41 -19.78
C VAL A 7 -18.71 10.08 -20.19
N PRO A 8 -18.96 9.08 -21.03
CA PRO A 8 -20.32 8.80 -21.48
C PRO A 8 -21.22 8.42 -20.31
N GLU A 9 -22.53 8.64 -20.47
CA GLU A 9 -23.49 8.57 -19.37
C GLU A 9 -23.55 7.20 -18.69
N ALA A 10 -23.44 6.12 -19.48
CA ALA A 10 -23.44 4.75 -18.97
C ALA A 10 -22.26 4.49 -18.03
N GLU A 11 -21.05 4.92 -18.39
CA GLU A 11 -19.86 4.82 -17.55
C GLU A 11 -20.01 5.67 -16.29
N ARG A 12 -20.61 6.88 -16.39
CA ARG A 12 -20.87 7.73 -15.22
C ARG A 12 -21.82 7.06 -14.23
N LEU A 13 -22.90 6.45 -14.72
CA LEU A 13 -23.84 5.69 -13.89
C LEU A 13 -23.15 4.49 -13.24
N PHE A 14 -22.38 3.72 -14.01
CA PHE A 14 -21.64 2.56 -13.51
C PHE A 14 -20.65 2.92 -12.40
N LEU A 15 -19.92 4.05 -12.54
CA LEU A 15 -18.99 4.51 -11.50
C LEU A 15 -19.68 4.93 -10.20
N ARG A 16 -20.96 5.35 -10.23
CA ARG A 16 -21.74 5.64 -9.02
C ARG A 16 -22.06 4.38 -8.22
N GLU A 17 -22.32 3.27 -8.90
CA GLU A 17 -22.58 1.97 -8.26
C GLU A 17 -21.29 1.33 -7.71
N HIS A 18 -20.13 1.75 -8.22
CA HIS A 18 -18.82 1.23 -7.83
C HIS A 18 -17.94 2.30 -7.18
N PRO A 19 -18.18 2.69 -5.91
CA PRO A 19 -17.43 3.73 -5.22
C PRO A 19 -15.95 3.40 -4.96
N LEU A 20 -15.45 2.25 -5.39
CA LEU A 20 -14.01 1.96 -5.33
C LEU A 20 -13.31 2.29 -6.64
N LEU A 21 -14.05 2.59 -7.70
CA LEU A 21 -13.53 3.07 -8.97
C LEU A 21 -13.67 4.60 -9.00
N SER A 22 -12.59 5.28 -9.40
CA SER A 22 -12.57 6.74 -9.50
C SER A 22 -11.83 7.17 -10.76
N PRO A 23 -12.27 8.22 -11.47
CA PRO A 23 -11.53 8.76 -12.60
C PRO A 23 -10.09 9.13 -12.19
N ALA A 24 -9.12 8.78 -13.03
CA ALA A 24 -7.70 9.01 -12.79
C ALA A 24 -7.01 9.84 -13.89
N GLY A 25 -7.73 10.14 -14.97
CA GLY A 25 -7.25 10.94 -16.09
C GLY A 25 -8.19 10.80 -17.30
N PRO A 26 -7.84 11.41 -18.43
CA PRO A 26 -8.64 11.33 -19.65
C PRO A 26 -8.85 9.87 -20.06
N GLY A 27 -10.11 9.42 -20.07
CA GLY A 27 -10.46 8.05 -20.44
C GLY A 27 -9.89 6.96 -19.53
N LYS A 28 -9.47 7.28 -18.30
CA LYS A 28 -8.91 6.29 -17.34
C LYS A 28 -9.63 6.31 -16.01
N VAL A 29 -9.81 5.12 -15.46
CA VAL A 29 -10.39 4.88 -14.14
C VAL A 29 -9.38 4.11 -13.29
N ARG A 30 -9.31 4.43 -12.01
CA ARG A 30 -8.44 3.76 -11.04
C ARG A 30 -9.25 3.15 -9.92
N CYS A 31 -8.90 1.91 -9.57
CA CYS A 31 -9.40 1.24 -8.39
C CYS A 31 -8.67 1.73 -7.13
N ARG A 32 -9.40 2.34 -6.19
CA ARG A 32 -8.89 2.89 -4.92
C ARG A 32 -8.36 1.85 -3.95
N LEU A 33 -8.74 0.58 -4.08
CA LEU A 33 -8.21 -0.50 -3.23
C LEU A 33 -6.86 -1.04 -3.71
N THR A 34 -6.69 -1.15 -5.04
CA THR A 34 -5.54 -1.83 -5.63
C THR A 34 -4.55 -0.87 -6.29
N GLY A 35 -4.96 0.37 -6.54
CA GLY A 35 -4.21 1.32 -7.35
C GLY A 35 -4.20 0.99 -8.86
N HIS A 36 -4.89 -0.07 -9.30
CA HIS A 36 -4.92 -0.47 -10.70
C HIS A 36 -5.67 0.53 -11.57
N GLU A 37 -5.07 0.93 -12.69
CA GLU A 37 -5.66 1.83 -13.68
C GLU A 37 -6.13 1.03 -14.91
N LEU A 38 -7.35 1.31 -15.37
CA LEU A 38 -7.99 0.68 -16.50
C LEU A 38 -8.71 1.71 -17.39
N PRO A 39 -8.97 1.40 -18.67
CA PRO A 39 -9.72 2.29 -19.55
C PRO A 39 -11.13 2.56 -19.03
N CYS A 40 -11.61 3.79 -19.22
CA CYS A 40 -12.98 4.21 -18.94
C CYS A 40 -13.91 3.77 -20.09
N ARG A 41 -14.04 2.46 -20.28
CA ARG A 41 -14.96 1.84 -21.24
C ARG A 41 -15.84 0.86 -20.49
N LEU A 42 -17.16 0.92 -20.68
CA LEU A 42 -18.09 0.10 -19.91
C LEU A 42 -17.73 -1.40 -19.89
N SER A 43 -17.36 -1.97 -21.03
CA SER A 43 -16.98 -3.39 -21.13
C SER A 43 -15.75 -3.75 -20.28
N GLU A 44 -14.73 -2.88 -20.24
CA GLU A 44 -13.52 -3.06 -19.43
C GLU A 44 -13.83 -2.94 -17.94
N LEU A 45 -14.66 -1.95 -17.58
CA LEU A 45 -15.10 -1.75 -16.20
C LEU A 45 -15.89 -2.97 -15.71
N GLN A 46 -16.83 -3.48 -16.51
CA GLN A 46 -17.63 -4.68 -16.19
C GLN A 46 -16.78 -5.95 -16.10
N ALA A 47 -15.84 -6.16 -17.03
CA ALA A 47 -14.92 -7.29 -16.98
C ALA A 47 -14.05 -7.27 -15.71
N TYR A 48 -13.58 -6.09 -15.32
CA TYR A 48 -12.81 -5.92 -14.09
C TYR A 48 -13.65 -6.16 -12.84
N THR A 49 -14.86 -5.59 -12.75
CA THR A 49 -15.69 -5.70 -11.54
C THR A 49 -16.35 -7.07 -11.38
N SER A 50 -16.66 -7.76 -12.47
CA SER A 50 -17.16 -9.14 -12.45
C SER A 50 -16.08 -10.17 -12.10
N GLY A 51 -14.81 -9.80 -12.21
CA GLY A 51 -13.69 -10.68 -11.89
C GLY A 51 -13.70 -11.13 -10.42
N LYS A 52 -13.48 -12.44 -10.20
CA LYS A 52 -13.41 -13.06 -8.85
C LYS A 52 -12.46 -12.34 -7.90
N LYS A 53 -11.34 -11.83 -8.43
CA LYS A 53 -10.35 -11.05 -7.67
C LYS A 53 -10.99 -9.79 -7.10
N TYR A 54 -11.64 -8.97 -7.93
CA TYR A 54 -12.27 -7.73 -7.49
C TYR A 54 -13.43 -7.97 -6.52
N GLN A 55 -14.27 -8.95 -6.79
CA GLN A 55 -15.38 -9.31 -5.90
C GLN A 55 -14.91 -9.69 -4.49
N ARG A 56 -13.86 -10.52 -4.40
CA ARG A 56 -13.24 -10.87 -3.10
C ARG A 56 -12.69 -9.64 -2.38
N LEU A 57 -12.05 -8.74 -3.12
CA LEU A 57 -11.49 -7.49 -2.58
C LEU A 57 -12.59 -6.58 -2.03
N ILE A 58 -13.69 -6.39 -2.76
CA ILE A 58 -14.84 -5.60 -2.31
C ILE A 58 -15.44 -6.19 -1.05
N LYS A 59 -15.72 -7.50 -1.05
CA LYS A 59 -16.34 -8.16 0.09
C LYS A 59 -15.50 -7.97 1.35
N ALA A 60 -14.21 -8.28 1.25
CA ALA A 60 -13.28 -8.13 2.36
C ALA A 60 -13.16 -6.68 2.85
N ALA A 61 -13.15 -5.69 1.94
CA ALA A 61 -13.02 -4.29 2.31
C ALA A 61 -14.28 -3.69 2.96
N ARG A 62 -15.48 -4.20 2.63
CA ARG A 62 -16.74 -3.71 3.21
C ARG A 62 -16.98 -4.23 4.63
N GLU A 63 -16.54 -5.45 4.91
CA GLU A 63 -16.79 -6.13 6.19
C GLU A 63 -15.71 -5.82 7.24
N PHE A 64 -14.55 -5.30 6.84
CA PHE A 64 -13.42 -5.12 7.74
C PHE A 64 -13.35 -3.72 8.34
N ASP A 65 -13.42 -3.66 9.67
CA ASP A 65 -13.28 -2.40 10.41
C ASP A 65 -11.81 -2.05 10.65
N TYR A 66 -11.30 -1.10 9.86
CA TYR A 66 -9.94 -0.59 10.02
C TYR A 66 -9.77 0.33 11.24
N GLY A 67 -10.86 0.87 11.80
CA GLY A 67 -10.83 1.76 12.95
C GLY A 67 -10.24 1.11 14.20
N THR A 68 -10.41 -0.21 14.34
CA THR A 68 -9.83 -1.03 15.42
C THR A 68 -8.30 -0.92 15.53
N PHE A 69 -7.60 -0.50 14.46
CA PHE A 69 -6.14 -0.39 14.44
C PHE A 69 -5.63 1.05 14.59
N GLU A 70 -6.51 2.02 14.73
CA GLU A 70 -6.13 3.38 15.13
C GLU A 70 -5.66 3.40 16.59
N PRO A 71 -4.74 4.32 16.97
CA PRO A 71 -4.19 5.42 16.18
C PRO A 71 -2.95 5.05 15.34
N HIS A 72 -2.53 3.78 15.36
CA HIS A 72 -1.24 3.35 14.82
C HIS A 72 -1.27 3.01 13.33
N ILE A 73 -2.34 2.39 12.84
CA ILE A 73 -2.57 2.12 11.42
C ILE A 73 -3.59 3.12 10.92
N VAL A 74 -3.16 4.03 10.04
CA VAL A 74 -4.01 5.11 9.52
C VAL A 74 -3.98 5.14 8.00
N PRO A 75 -4.91 5.83 7.32
CA PRO A 75 -4.80 6.09 5.89
C PRO A 75 -3.45 6.77 5.54
N SER A 76 -2.78 6.30 4.49
CA SER A 76 -1.54 6.95 4.04
C SER A 76 -1.84 8.26 3.32
N THR A 77 -1.11 9.31 3.68
CA THR A 77 -1.13 10.61 2.99
C THR A 77 -0.38 10.58 1.65
N LYS A 78 0.60 9.68 1.51
CA LYS A 78 1.40 9.53 0.28
C LYS A 78 0.75 8.58 -0.72
N ASN A 79 0.15 7.51 -0.23
CA ASN A 79 -0.38 6.43 -1.05
C ASN A 79 -1.84 6.18 -0.70
N LEU A 80 -2.76 6.84 -1.42
CA LEU A 80 -4.21 6.82 -1.13
C LEU A 80 -4.84 5.41 -1.08
N HIS A 81 -4.25 4.42 -1.74
CA HIS A 81 -4.72 3.03 -1.78
C HIS A 81 -4.06 2.13 -0.71
N GLN A 82 -3.21 2.71 0.14
CA GLN A 82 -2.50 2.02 1.22
C GLN A 82 -2.82 2.66 2.57
N LEU A 83 -2.59 1.88 3.62
CA LEU A 83 -2.51 2.34 5.00
C LEU A 83 -1.04 2.61 5.35
N PHE A 84 -0.83 3.34 6.43
CA PHE A 84 0.47 3.65 6.98
C PHE A 84 0.51 3.28 8.45
N CYS A 85 1.53 2.51 8.85
CA CYS A 85 1.82 2.21 10.24
C CYS A 85 2.77 3.25 10.81
N LYS A 86 2.32 4.04 11.79
CA LYS A 86 3.13 5.04 12.48
C LYS A 86 4.24 4.43 13.33
N LEU A 87 4.02 3.25 13.90
CA LEU A 87 5.01 2.58 14.75
C LEU A 87 6.20 2.04 13.94
N THR A 88 5.92 1.43 12.79
CA THR A 88 6.96 0.78 11.97
C THR A 88 7.42 1.61 10.78
N LEU A 89 6.75 2.74 10.51
CA LEU A 89 6.94 3.61 9.35
C LEU A 89 6.84 2.87 8.00
N ARG A 90 5.83 2.01 7.85
CA ARG A 90 5.62 1.22 6.62
C ARG A 90 4.24 1.43 6.03
N HIS A 91 4.19 1.34 4.71
CA HIS A 91 2.95 1.23 3.98
C HIS A 91 2.44 -0.21 3.99
N ILE A 92 1.12 -0.36 4.10
CA ILE A 92 0.41 -1.64 4.13
C ILE A 92 -0.72 -1.54 3.12
N ASN A 93 -0.97 -2.58 2.34
CA ASN A 93 -2.15 -2.59 1.48
C ASN A 93 -3.42 -2.58 2.32
N LYS A 94 -4.49 -1.98 1.80
CA LYS A 94 -5.81 -1.96 2.46
C LYS A 94 -6.46 -3.34 2.59
N LEU A 95 -5.83 -4.43 2.16
CA LEU A 95 -6.45 -5.75 2.25
C LEU A 95 -6.46 -6.23 3.70
N PRO A 96 -7.59 -6.71 4.24
CA PRO A 96 -7.69 -7.20 5.61
C PRO A 96 -6.59 -8.18 6.00
N GLU A 97 -6.33 -9.16 5.13
CA GLU A 97 -5.26 -10.15 5.28
C GLU A 97 -3.85 -9.52 5.42
N HIS A 98 -3.59 -8.40 4.73
CA HIS A 98 -2.31 -7.69 4.81
C HIS A 98 -2.20 -6.89 6.11
N VAL A 99 -3.31 -6.28 6.54
CA VAL A 99 -3.40 -5.54 7.80
C VAL A 99 -3.22 -6.49 8.98
N LEU A 100 -3.97 -7.58 9.03
CA LEU A 100 -3.90 -8.59 10.09
C LEU A 100 -2.51 -9.20 10.21
N ARG A 101 -1.91 -9.61 9.08
CA ARG A 101 -0.54 -10.13 9.05
C ARG A 101 0.48 -9.12 9.54
N HIS A 102 0.26 -7.82 9.26
CA HIS A 102 1.13 -6.77 9.74
C HIS A 102 1.06 -6.62 11.26
N VAL A 103 -0.15 -6.47 11.81
CA VAL A 103 -0.36 -6.21 13.25
C VAL A 103 -0.01 -7.42 14.12
N GLN A 104 -0.24 -8.63 13.63
CA GLN A 104 0.16 -9.88 14.29
C GLN A 104 1.66 -10.20 14.09
N GLY A 105 2.34 -9.46 13.21
CA GLY A 105 3.74 -9.70 12.89
C GLY A 105 4.69 -9.27 14.01
N LYS A 106 5.76 -10.05 14.21
CA LYS A 106 6.81 -9.79 15.22
C LYS A 106 7.34 -8.35 15.21
N ARG A 107 7.46 -7.74 14.01
CA ARG A 107 7.94 -6.36 13.87
C ARG A 107 6.98 -5.34 14.49
N TYR A 108 5.68 -5.48 14.23
CA TYR A 108 4.68 -4.56 14.78
C TYR A 108 4.56 -4.75 16.29
N GLN A 109 4.44 -5.99 16.77
CA GLN A 109 4.33 -6.29 18.20
C GLN A 109 5.51 -5.75 19.01
N LYS A 110 6.75 -5.90 18.51
CA LYS A 110 7.93 -5.30 19.15
C LYS A 110 7.84 -3.77 19.18
N ALA A 111 7.43 -3.16 18.06
CA ALA A 111 7.30 -1.70 17.97
C ALA A 111 6.21 -1.17 18.91
N LEU A 112 5.08 -1.87 19.04
CA LEU A 112 3.99 -1.54 19.95
C LEU A 112 4.45 -1.61 21.41
N LYS A 113 5.10 -2.71 21.81
CA LYS A 113 5.64 -2.86 23.17
C LYS A 113 6.59 -1.73 23.54
N THR A 114 7.56 -1.42 22.67
CA THR A 114 8.49 -0.30 22.91
C THR A 114 7.77 1.05 22.94
N TYR A 115 6.75 1.24 22.11
CA TYR A 115 5.94 2.46 22.16
C TYR A 115 5.22 2.60 23.51
N GLU A 116 4.58 1.54 24.00
CA GLU A 116 3.90 1.52 25.31
C GLU A 116 4.86 1.81 26.47
N GLU A 117 6.08 1.24 26.42
CA GLU A 117 7.15 1.54 27.38
C GLU A 117 7.55 3.02 27.35
N CYS A 118 7.78 3.58 26.15
CA CYS A 118 8.09 5.00 25.99
C CYS A 118 6.96 5.92 26.51
N GLN A 119 5.69 5.56 26.27
CA GLN A 119 4.54 6.31 26.79
C GLN A 119 4.50 6.31 28.31
N ARG A 120 4.78 5.16 28.94
CA ARG A 120 4.82 5.04 30.40
C ARG A 120 5.96 5.86 31.03
N GLU A 121 7.10 5.92 30.36
CA GLU A 121 8.28 6.67 30.80
C GLU A 121 8.21 8.16 30.43
N GLY A 122 7.21 8.58 29.64
CA GLY A 122 7.07 9.95 29.16
C GLY A 122 8.14 10.38 28.14
N VAL A 123 8.78 9.41 27.47
CA VAL A 123 9.83 9.66 26.48
C VAL A 123 9.32 9.52 25.05
N GLU A 124 9.98 10.20 24.10
CA GLU A 124 9.63 10.12 22.69
C GLU A 124 9.95 8.74 22.11
N TYR A 125 8.96 8.11 21.46
CA TYR A 125 9.16 6.87 20.75
C TYR A 125 9.90 7.09 19.42
N VAL A 126 11.04 6.40 19.24
CA VAL A 126 11.81 6.43 17.98
C VAL A 126 11.76 5.06 17.27
N PRO A 127 11.13 4.97 16.08
CA PRO A 127 11.09 3.76 15.28
C PRO A 127 12.47 3.16 14.97
N ALA A 128 12.55 1.83 14.94
CA ALA A 128 13.81 1.10 14.75
C ALA A 128 14.55 1.47 13.44
N CYS A 129 13.82 1.73 12.36
CA CYS A 129 14.42 2.11 11.08
C CYS A 129 15.15 3.46 11.14
N LEU A 130 14.67 4.42 11.95
CA LEU A 130 15.33 5.71 12.15
C LEU A 130 16.59 5.56 13.02
N ARG A 131 16.52 4.72 14.07
CA ARG A 131 17.67 4.40 14.91
C ARG A 131 18.82 3.79 14.09
N GLN A 132 18.51 2.83 13.23
CA GLN A 132 19.49 2.18 12.35
C GLN A 132 20.11 3.16 11.35
N LYS A 133 19.31 4.06 10.76
CA LYS A 133 19.82 5.08 9.83
C LYS A 133 20.83 6.01 10.52
N LYS A 134 20.54 6.43 11.76
CA LYS A 134 21.44 7.29 12.56
C LYS A 134 22.75 6.58 12.92
N GLN A 135 22.70 5.28 13.22
CA GLN A 135 23.90 4.49 13.50
C GLN A 135 24.79 4.35 12.25
N ARG A 136 24.21 4.02 11.09
CA ARG A 136 24.96 3.92 9.81
C ARG A 136 25.59 5.24 9.40
N ALA A 137 24.92 6.37 9.62
CA ALA A 137 25.47 7.69 9.33
C ALA A 137 26.66 8.05 10.25
N ARG A 138 26.75 7.47 11.44
CA ARG A 138 27.86 7.69 12.40
C ARG A 138 29.05 6.78 12.14
N HIS A 139 28.86 5.65 11.46
CA HIS A 139 29.91 4.70 11.10
C HIS A 139 29.88 4.43 9.58
N PRO A 140 30.29 5.40 8.74
CA PRO A 140 30.35 5.19 7.29
C PRO A 140 31.41 4.17 6.85
N ASP A 141 32.38 3.84 7.70
CA ASP A 141 33.56 3.02 7.37
C ASP A 141 33.34 1.49 7.47
N ASP A 142 32.20 1.01 7.97
CA ASP A 142 31.89 -0.43 8.08
C ASP A 142 31.27 -0.99 6.77
N GLN A 143 31.84 -0.59 5.62
CA GLN A 143 31.56 -1.16 4.30
C GLN A 143 32.79 -1.87 3.73
N THR A 144 33.43 -2.70 4.55
CA THR A 144 34.29 -3.78 4.06
C THR A 144 33.92 -5.06 4.79
N ASN A 145 33.02 -5.84 4.20
CA ASN A 145 33.11 -7.30 4.08
C ASN A 145 31.71 -7.89 3.86
N GLY A 146 31.28 -7.85 2.61
CA GLY A 146 30.07 -8.49 2.13
C GLY A 146 30.29 -8.89 0.69
N SER A 147 31.20 -9.84 0.47
CA SER A 147 31.47 -10.50 -0.80
C SER A 147 30.18 -11.13 -1.36
N ARG A 148 29.33 -10.32 -1.97
CA ARG A 148 28.38 -10.77 -3.00
C ARG A 148 28.96 -10.32 -4.32
N GLN A 149 29.72 -11.21 -4.95
CA GLN A 149 30.07 -11.03 -6.36
C GLN A 149 28.79 -10.70 -7.14
N PRO A 150 28.77 -9.62 -7.94
CA PRO A 150 27.70 -9.41 -8.90
C PRO A 150 27.73 -10.60 -9.86
N HIS A 151 26.62 -11.33 -9.93
CA HIS A 151 26.42 -12.44 -10.88
C HIS A 151 26.84 -11.95 -12.27
N ARG A 152 27.97 -12.47 -12.74
CA ARG A 152 28.46 -12.29 -14.11
C ARG A 152 27.36 -12.82 -15.03
N LYS A 153 26.85 -12.00 -15.95
CA LYS A 153 25.99 -12.46 -17.04
C LYS A 153 26.74 -13.60 -17.75
N GLU A 154 26.25 -14.82 -17.61
CA GLU A 154 26.59 -15.88 -18.55
C GLU A 154 25.67 -15.72 -19.75
N GLU A 155 26.21 -15.11 -20.80
CA GLU A 155 25.80 -15.40 -22.16
C GLU A 155 26.17 -16.87 -22.42
N PHE A 156 25.18 -17.75 -22.45
CA PHE A 156 25.39 -19.14 -22.83
C PHE A 156 24.16 -19.71 -23.57
N TRP A 157 24.12 -19.38 -24.87
CA TRP A 157 23.64 -20.19 -26.01
C TRP A 157 22.16 -20.61 -26.15
N GLU A 158 21.59 -20.33 -27.36
CA GLU A 158 20.43 -20.97 -28.04
C GLU A 158 20.93 -22.12 -28.94
N PRO A 159 20.20 -23.23 -29.18
CA PRO A 159 19.10 -23.22 -30.16
C PRO A 159 17.71 -23.50 -29.59
#